data_AF-A0A6C0JIK6-F1
#
_entry.id   AF-A0A6C0JIK6-F1
#
_cell.length_a   1.000
_cell.length_b   1.000
_cell.length_c   1.000
_cell.angle_alpha   90.00
_cell.angle_beta   90.00
_cell.angle_gamma   90.00
#
_symmetry.space_group_name_H-M   'P 1'
#
loop_
_entity.id
_entity.type
_entity.pdbx_description
1 polymer ?
#
loop_
_entity_poly.entity_id
_entity_poly.type
_entity_poly.pdbx_seq_one_letter_code
_entity_poly.pdbx_strand_id
1 'polypeptide(L)'
;MRIKLSEKYPTEREEICNKIITILNLKEDNTFLLCELDEDLEKQNKILELKEEIQQYFACSTISSFKPNFDCKRPYLNIIRSILRKQNYIFIGNDYTIKINSIPKKTIKYLIFRNNE
;
A
#
# COMPACT_ATOMS: atom_id res chain seq x y z
N MET A 1 -31.45 3.00 5.36
CA MET A 1 -30.19 2.34 5.76
C MET A 1 -29.05 2.98 4.99
N ARG A 2 -27.94 3.37 5.64
CA ARG A 2 -26.79 3.96 4.94
C ARG A 2 -25.99 2.84 4.29
N ILE A 3 -25.93 2.80 2.97
CA ILE A 3 -25.14 1.82 2.20
C ILE A 3 -23.65 2.06 2.47
N LYS A 4 -22.87 0.99 2.67
CA LYS A 4 -21.42 1.12 2.87
C LYS A 4 -20.75 1.45 1.55
N LEU A 5 -19.69 2.26 1.59
CA LEU A 5 -18.89 2.57 0.39
C LEU A 5 -18.32 1.32 -0.28
N SER A 6 -18.01 0.27 0.50
CA SER A 6 -17.56 -1.02 -0.01
C SER A 6 -18.60 -1.74 -0.87
N GLU A 7 -19.89 -1.52 -0.60
CA GLU A 7 -21.00 -2.12 -1.36
C GLU A 7 -21.37 -1.25 -2.57
N LYS A 8 -21.17 0.07 -2.46
CA LYS A 8 -21.51 1.04 -3.50
C LYS A 8 -20.49 1.12 -4.64
N TYR A 9 -19.20 0.96 -4.33
CA TYR A 9 -18.10 1.17 -5.26
C TYR A 9 -17.16 -0.04 -5.35
N PRO A 10 -17.66 -1.27 -5.58
CA PRO A 10 -16.80 -2.46 -5.60
C PRO A 10 -15.74 -2.39 -6.70
N THR A 11 -16.11 -1.90 -7.89
CA THR A 11 -15.24 -1.83 -9.08
C THR A 11 -14.12 -0.82 -8.89
N GLU A 12 -14.43 0.41 -8.51
CA GLU A 12 -13.47 1.50 -8.34
C GLU A 12 -12.47 1.19 -7.23
N ARG A 13 -12.94 0.52 -6.16
CA ARG A 13 -12.05 0.07 -5.09
C ARG A 13 -11.09 -1.03 -5.54
N GLU A 14 -11.50 -1.90 -6.46
CA GLU A 14 -10.62 -2.89 -7.06
C GLU A 14 -9.62 -2.25 -8.02
N GLU A 15 -10.06 -1.28 -8.83
CA GLU A 15 -9.19 -0.50 -9.71
C GLU A 15 -8.09 0.23 -8.93
N ILE A 16 -8.42 0.83 -7.78
CA ILE A 16 -7.42 1.43 -6.88
C ILE A 16 -6.41 0.39 -6.40
N CYS A 17 -6.84 -0.83 -6.05
CA CYS A 17 -5.91 -1.88 -5.63
C CYS A 17 -4.99 -2.29 -6.79
N ASN A 18 -5.54 -2.42 -8.00
CA ASN A 18 -4.76 -2.73 -9.20
C ASN A 18 -3.74 -1.63 -9.51
N LYS A 19 -4.12 -0.34 -9.39
CA LYS A 19 -3.20 0.80 -9.51
C LYS A 19 -2.06 0.70 -8.49
N ILE A 20 -2.36 0.43 -7.22
CA ILE A 20 -1.35 0.26 -6.16
C ILE A 20 -0.40 -0.89 -6.49
N ILE A 21 -0.92 -2.07 -6.87
CA ILE A 21 -0.11 -3.24 -7.23
C ILE A 21 0.78 -2.95 -8.43
N THR A 22 0.25 -2.24 -9.43
CA THR A 22 0.98 -1.82 -10.63
C THR A 22 2.11 -0.86 -10.29
N ILE A 23 1.85 0.15 -9.43
CA ILE A 23 2.89 1.10 -8.97
C ILE A 23 3.99 0.38 -8.19
N LEU A 24 3.63 -0.56 -7.32
CA LEU A 24 4.60 -1.37 -6.59
C LEU A 24 5.44 -2.26 -7.51
N ASN A 25 4.95 -2.52 -8.73
CA ASN A 25 5.55 -3.41 -9.71
C ASN A 25 5.94 -4.74 -9.05
N LEU A 26 4.95 -5.36 -8.37
CA LEU A 26 5.18 -6.60 -7.64
C LEU A 26 5.78 -7.64 -8.61
N LYS A 27 6.91 -8.22 -8.20
CA LYS A 27 7.56 -9.30 -8.95
C LYS A 27 6.65 -10.52 -8.99
N GLU A 28 7.01 -11.53 -9.78
CA GLU A 28 6.24 -12.79 -9.89
C GLU A 28 5.95 -13.47 -8.54
N ASP A 29 6.76 -13.20 -7.51
CA ASP A 29 6.58 -13.69 -6.14
C ASP A 29 5.65 -12.83 -5.27
N ASN A 30 4.96 -11.85 -5.85
CA ASN A 30 4.11 -10.85 -5.20
C ASN A 30 4.79 -10.11 -4.05
N THR A 31 6.09 -9.87 -4.17
CA THR A 31 6.86 -9.17 -3.13
C THR A 31 7.49 -7.88 -3.61
N PHE A 32 7.82 -7.03 -2.63
CA PHE A 32 8.67 -5.87 -2.82
C PHE A 32 9.54 -5.61 -1.59
N LEU A 33 10.65 -4.91 -1.78
CA LEU A 33 11.53 -4.51 -0.68
C LEU A 33 11.20 -3.09 -0.23
N LEU A 34 11.09 -2.90 1.08
CA LEU A 34 10.78 -1.61 1.66
C LEU A 34 11.84 -0.54 1.34
N CYS A 35 13.11 -0.92 1.36
CA CYS A 35 14.20 0.00 1.01
C CYS A 35 14.16 0.46 -0.46
N GLU A 36 13.73 -0.40 -1.39
CA GLU A 36 13.56 -0.01 -2.80
C GLU A 36 12.41 1.01 -2.92
N LEU A 37 11.31 0.80 -2.20
CA LEU A 37 10.20 1.76 -2.17
C LEU A 37 10.59 3.09 -1.48
N ASP A 38 11.38 3.03 -0.41
CA ASP A 38 11.88 4.22 0.31
C ASP A 38 12.82 5.07 -0.58
N GLU A 39 13.51 4.46 -1.54
CA GLU A 39 14.46 5.13 -2.46
C GLU A 39 13.78 5.60 -3.77
N ASP A 40 12.61 5.02 -4.13
CA ASP A 40 11.86 5.35 -5.35
C ASP A 40 10.83 6.46 -5.12
N LEU A 41 11.26 7.71 -5.27
CA LEU A 41 10.41 8.90 -5.11
C LEU A 41 9.24 8.95 -6.10
N GLU A 42 9.41 8.39 -7.30
CA GLU A 42 8.36 8.37 -8.31
C GLU A 42 7.18 7.50 -7.86
N LYS A 43 7.47 6.28 -7.38
CA LYS A 43 6.43 5.41 -6.80
C LYS A 43 5.78 6.03 -5.57
N GLN A 44 6.57 6.64 -4.69
CA GLN A 44 6.03 7.30 -3.48
C GLN A 44 5.03 8.39 -3.85
N ASN A 45 5.37 9.26 -4.80
CA ASN A 45 4.49 10.35 -5.24
C ASN A 45 3.22 9.80 -5.90
N LYS A 46 3.33 8.81 -6.79
CA LYS A 46 2.14 8.17 -7.41
C LYS A 46 1.18 7.60 -6.37
N ILE A 47 1.68 6.97 -5.30
CA ILE A 47 0.83 6.47 -4.20
C ILE A 47 0.17 7.61 -3.41
N LEU A 48 0.87 8.73 -3.23
CA LEU A 48 0.31 9.89 -2.51
C LEU A 48 -0.74 10.63 -3.32
N GLU A 49 -0.58 10.72 -4.64
CA GLU A 49 -1.56 11.33 -5.55
C GLU A 49 -2.88 10.56 -5.56
N LEU A 50 -2.86 9.24 -5.35
CA LEU A 50 -4.07 8.43 -5.21
C LEU A 50 -4.93 8.81 -4.01
N LYS A 51 -4.45 9.63 -3.06
CA LYS A 51 -5.22 10.01 -1.86
C LYS A 51 -6.59 10.59 -2.20
N GLU A 52 -6.67 11.49 -3.18
CA GLU A 52 -7.92 12.15 -3.53
C GLU A 52 -8.95 11.15 -4.05
N GLU A 53 -8.51 10.24 -4.94
CA GLU A 53 -9.35 9.18 -5.49
C GLU A 53 -9.79 8.20 -4.39
N ILE A 54 -8.86 7.80 -3.51
CA ILE A 54 -9.12 6.90 -2.38
C ILE A 54 -10.19 7.47 -1.44
N GLN A 55 -10.17 8.78 -1.16
CA GLN A 55 -11.15 9.42 -0.27
C GLN A 55 -12.59 9.33 -0.79
N GLN A 56 -12.78 9.18 -2.11
CA GLN A 56 -14.11 9.06 -2.72
C GLN A 56 -14.76 7.70 -2.45
N TYR A 57 -13.95 6.64 -2.40
CA TYR A 57 -14.43 5.24 -2.38
C TYR A 57 -14.10 4.46 -1.10
N PHE A 58 -13.23 5.01 -0.24
CA PHE A 58 -12.83 4.39 1.02
C PHE A 58 -13.11 5.28 2.23
N ALA A 59 -13.58 4.66 3.31
CA ALA A 59 -13.59 5.29 4.63
C ALA A 59 -12.15 5.43 5.15
N CYS A 60 -11.61 6.64 5.12
CA CYS A 60 -10.20 6.95 5.41
C CYS A 60 -9.96 7.56 6.80
N SER A 61 -11.00 7.78 7.61
CA SER A 61 -10.88 8.40 8.94
C SER A 61 -9.95 7.66 9.91
N THR A 62 -9.78 6.34 9.71
CA THR A 62 -8.90 5.49 10.52
C THR A 62 -7.49 5.36 9.95
N ILE A 63 -7.21 5.91 8.77
CA ILE A 63 -5.91 5.81 8.09
C ILE A 63 -5.09 7.04 8.45
N SER A 64 -3.96 6.83 9.15
CA SER A 64 -3.12 7.91 9.66
C SER A 64 -2.68 8.92 8.61
N SER A 65 -2.34 8.46 7.39
CA SER A 65 -1.90 9.34 6.30
C SER A 65 -2.95 10.30 5.76
N PHE A 66 -4.23 10.13 6.15
CA PHE A 66 -5.33 11.00 5.77
C PHE A 66 -5.78 11.93 6.91
N LYS A 67 -5.18 11.79 8.11
CA LYS A 67 -5.52 12.66 9.23
C LYS A 67 -4.79 13.99 9.10
N PRO A 68 -5.49 15.13 9.23
CA PRO A 68 -4.83 16.42 9.32
C PRO A 68 -3.97 16.46 10.60
N ASN A 69 -2.80 17.11 10.52
CA ASN A 69 -1.88 17.31 11.66
C ASN A 69 -1.34 16.02 12.31
N PHE A 70 -1.31 14.90 11.58
CA PHE A 70 -0.68 13.66 12.04
C PHE A 70 0.61 13.42 11.27
N ASP A 71 1.74 13.37 11.97
CA ASP A 71 3.02 13.04 11.35
C ASP A 71 3.12 11.53 11.10
N CYS A 72 3.13 11.15 9.82
CA CYS A 72 3.22 9.76 9.39
C CYS A 72 4.56 9.55 8.69
N LYS A 73 5.50 8.87 9.36
CA LYS A 73 6.86 8.63 8.86
C LYS A 73 6.93 8.07 7.43
N ARG A 74 5.99 7.20 7.05
CA ARG A 74 5.91 6.57 5.71
C ARG A 74 4.47 6.59 5.21
N PRO A 75 4.01 7.73 4.67
CA PRO A 75 2.62 7.90 4.33
C PRO A 75 2.21 6.98 3.18
N TYR A 76 3.07 6.79 2.17
CA TYR A 76 2.85 5.85 1.06
C TYR A 76 2.63 4.41 1.57
N LEU A 77 3.50 3.91 2.45
CA LEU A 77 3.39 2.55 2.99
C LEU A 77 2.13 2.36 3.84
N ASN A 78 1.78 3.37 4.63
CA ASN A 78 0.55 3.35 5.43
C ASN A 78 -0.70 3.31 4.55
N ILE A 79 -0.73 4.06 3.43
CA ILE A 79 -1.81 4.01 2.43
C ILE A 79 -1.90 2.61 1.82
N ILE A 80 -0.81 2.11 1.22
CA ILE A 80 -0.75 0.79 0.57
C ILE A 80 -1.32 -0.28 1.51
N ARG A 81 -0.76 -0.38 2.73
CA ARG A 81 -1.16 -1.40 3.70
C ARG A 81 -2.63 -1.26 4.11
N SER A 82 -3.13 -0.04 4.28
CA SER A 82 -4.49 0.19 4.77
C SER A 82 -5.55 -0.05 3.70
N ILE A 83 -5.27 0.31 2.45
CA ILE A 83 -6.21 0.13 1.34
C ILE A 83 -6.30 -1.33 0.92
N LEU A 84 -5.16 -2.00 0.74
CA LEU A 84 -5.11 -3.41 0.39
C LEU A 84 -5.84 -4.27 1.44
N ARG A 85 -5.62 -4.03 2.74
CA ARG A 85 -6.35 -4.75 3.81
C ARG A 85 -7.86 -4.51 3.79
N LYS A 86 -8.33 -3.36 3.33
CA LYS A 86 -9.78 -3.07 3.16
C LYS A 86 -10.40 -3.82 1.98
N GLN A 87 -9.60 -4.51 1.17
CA GLN A 87 -10.00 -5.37 0.04
C GLN A 87 -9.52 -6.82 0.20
N ASN A 88 -9.36 -7.28 1.46
CA ASN A 88 -8.99 -8.65 1.81
C ASN A 88 -7.60 -9.11 1.32
N TYR A 89 -6.70 -8.17 1.03
CA TYR A 89 -5.29 -8.49 0.84
C TYR A 89 -4.60 -8.66 2.18
N ILE A 90 -3.79 -9.71 2.25
CA ILE A 90 -2.86 -9.98 3.33
C ILE A 90 -1.54 -9.29 2.99
N PHE A 91 -0.96 -8.65 4.00
CA PHE A 91 0.27 -7.86 3.89
C PHE A 91 1.23 -8.30 4.99
N ILE A 92 2.18 -9.16 4.64
CA ILE A 92 3.15 -9.80 5.56
C ILE A 92 4.51 -9.15 5.38
N GLY A 93 5.14 -8.69 6.45
CA GLY A 93 6.50 -8.18 6.43
C GLY A 93 7.45 -9.14 7.13
N ASN A 94 8.50 -9.56 6.43
CA ASN A 94 9.57 -10.39 6.99
C ASN A 94 10.88 -9.63 6.99
N ASP A 95 11.67 -9.77 8.04
CA ASP A 95 13.03 -9.24 8.08
C ASP A 95 13.86 -9.83 6.94
N TYR A 96 14.60 -8.97 6.25
CA TYR A 96 15.40 -9.35 5.10
C TYR A 96 16.72 -8.58 5.10
N THR A 97 17.78 -9.25 4.69
CA THR A 97 19.11 -8.62 4.57
C THR A 97 19.53 -8.64 3.11
N ILE A 98 19.75 -7.46 2.57
CA ILE A 98 20.31 -7.29 1.22
C ILE A 98 21.77 -6.89 1.33
N LYS A 99 22.58 -7.34 0.37
CA LYS A 99 23.96 -6.86 0.21
C LYS A 99 23.95 -5.77 -0.85
N ILE A 100 24.15 -4.51 -0.43
CA ILE A 100 24.37 -3.39 -1.35
C ILE A 100 25.85 -3.03 -1.24
N ASN A 101 26.58 -3.04 -2.35
CA ASN A 101 28.02 -2.73 -2.39
C ASN A 101 28.84 -3.55 -1.36
N SER A 102 28.53 -4.84 -1.22
CA SER A 102 29.13 -5.76 -0.24
C SER A 102 28.86 -5.45 1.23
N ILE A 103 28.05 -4.43 1.54
CA ILE A 103 27.64 -4.09 2.90
C ILE A 103 26.24 -4.66 3.16
N PRO A 104 26.02 -5.42 4.24
CA PRO A 104 24.70 -5.91 4.60
C PRO A 104 23.82 -4.76 5.12
N LYS A 105 22.69 -4.52 4.44
CA LYS A 105 21.65 -3.59 4.86
C LYS A 105 20.41 -4.39 5.26
N LYS A 106 19.91 -4.14 6.48
CA LYS A 106 18.64 -4.71 6.94
C LYS A 106 17.48 -3.94 6.32
N THR A 107 16.46 -4.67 5.89
CA THR A 107 15.23 -4.14 5.30
C THR A 107 14.08 -5.09 5.62
N ILE A 108 12.87 -4.77 5.18
CA ILE A 108 11.71 -5.65 5.27
C ILE A 108 11.32 -6.05 3.85
N LYS A 109 11.17 -7.35 3.62
CA LYS A 109 10.55 -7.89 2.41
C LYS A 109 9.06 -8.06 2.69
N TYR A 110 8.23 -7.34 1.94
CA TYR A 110 6.78 -7.46 2.05
C TYR A 110 6.26 -8.44 1.01
N LEU A 111 5.41 -9.36 1.45
CA LEU A 111 4.62 -10.26 0.62
C LEU A 111 3.16 -9.82 0.66
N ILE A 112 2.55 -9.65 -0.52
CA ILE A 112 1.17 -9.24 -0.68
C ILE A 112 0.42 -10.34 -1.43
N PHE A 113 -0.72 -10.78 -0.94
CA PHE A 113 -1.60 -11.68 -1.69
C PHE A 113 -3.04 -11.52 -1.21
N ARG A 114 -4.00 -11.88 -2.05
CA ARG A 114 -5.41 -11.87 -1.67
C ARG A 114 -5.79 -13.23 -1.10
N ASN A 115 -6.49 -13.23 0.03
CA ASN A 115 -7.08 -14.47 0.51
C ASN A 115 -8.31 -14.77 -0.37
N ASN A 116 -8.22 -15.77 -1.23
CA ASN A 116 -9.33 -16.24 -2.07
C ASN A 116 -10.10 -17.37 -1.35
N GLU A 117 -10.32 -17.23 -0.04
CA GLU A 117 -11.19 -18.12 0.73
C GLU A 117 -12.66 -17.71 0.62
#